data_AF-A0A068V8S8-F1
#
_entry.id   AF-A0A068V8S8-F1
#
_cell.length_a   1.000
_cell.length_b   1.000
_cell.length_c   1.000
_cell.angle_alpha   90.00
_cell.angle_beta   90.00
_cell.angle_gamma   90.00
#
_symmetry.space_group_name_H-M   'P 1'
#
loop_
_entity.id
_entity.type
_entity.pdbx_description
1 polymer ?
#
loop_
_entity_poly.entity_id
_entity_poly.type
_entity_poly.pdbx_seq_one_letter_code
_entity_poly.pdbx_strand_id
1 'polypeptide(L)'
;MRLNLLNNKIYLTFLSGNVHTVIWGYKSNEVALAAGADLVALKDELQSSRIKRWHAVGMLKHVLLCLYLPLELKKDAINFLLSIMYAKLSQMPNDENEDYSTYMPTLCSALQAIQVVIMYATDVILRKNAFAAFKELLADCPTSLRFDILRALIKDGDSSSMIAVLLDCVREEVRLESSKSPPASKVSKAESEGSQGTIFWSSSALELVELVLRPPGGGPPSLPEHSDAVLSALNLYRFILIKESTGKSNNSGVLSRDSLVKAHSEWLLPLRTLVTRMMAEAQCDTDELFL
;
A
#
# COMPACT_ATOMS: atom_id res chain seq x y z
N MET A 1 16.07 33.08 17.48
CA MET A 1 16.52 32.05 18.44
C MET A 1 15.39 31.51 19.33
N ARG A 2 14.40 32.32 19.77
CA ARG A 2 13.22 31.82 20.54
C ARG A 2 12.17 31.04 19.73
N LEU A 3 12.03 31.28 18.42
CA LEU A 3 11.11 30.54 17.54
C LEU A 3 11.49 29.06 17.36
N ASN A 4 12.80 28.75 17.28
CA ASN A 4 13.30 27.38 17.11
C ASN A 4 13.12 26.50 18.36
N LEU A 5 12.98 27.09 19.54
CA LEU A 5 12.79 26.36 20.81
C LEU A 5 11.33 25.98 21.04
N LEU A 6 10.37 26.75 20.52
CA LEU A 6 8.94 26.42 20.61
C LEU A 6 8.55 25.32 19.60
N ASN A 7 9.06 25.40 18.37
CA ASN A 7 8.81 24.40 17.32
C ASN A 7 9.31 23.01 17.71
N ASN A 8 10.49 22.94 18.33
CA ASN A 8 11.02 21.68 18.87
C ASN A 8 10.11 21.07 19.95
N LYS A 9 9.42 21.89 20.74
CA LYS A 9 8.61 21.42 21.87
C LYS A 9 7.35 20.67 21.43
N ILE A 10 6.75 21.06 20.30
CA ILE A 10 5.54 20.42 19.75
C ILE A 10 5.90 19.13 19.01
N TYR A 11 6.97 19.13 18.21
CA TYR A 11 7.52 17.91 17.64
C TYR A 11 7.96 16.93 18.75
N LEU A 12 8.57 17.42 19.84
CA LEU A 12 8.84 16.64 21.04
C LEU A 12 7.56 16.18 21.76
N THR A 13 6.45 16.91 21.68
CA THR A 13 5.13 16.46 22.21
C THR A 13 4.55 15.33 21.36
N PHE A 14 4.76 15.40 20.04
CA PHE A 14 4.45 14.34 19.08
C PHE A 14 5.31 13.08 19.34
N LEU A 15 6.62 13.28 19.56
CA LEU A 15 7.59 12.22 19.88
C LEU A 15 7.44 11.66 21.31
N SER A 16 6.91 12.43 22.26
CA SER A 16 6.67 11.99 23.64
C SER A 16 5.33 11.27 23.84
N GLY A 17 4.59 11.00 22.76
CA GLY A 17 3.42 10.11 22.80
C GLY A 17 2.06 10.79 23.01
N ASN A 18 2.00 12.11 23.12
CA ASN A 18 0.75 12.85 23.31
C ASN A 18 0.03 13.19 21.99
N VAL A 19 -0.07 12.22 21.09
CA VAL A 19 -0.70 12.35 19.77
C VAL A 19 -2.18 12.79 19.87
N HIS A 20 -2.88 12.38 20.93
CA HIS A 20 -4.26 12.77 21.21
C HIS A 20 -4.41 14.29 21.39
N THR A 21 -3.48 14.93 22.11
CA THR A 21 -3.45 16.38 22.32
C THR A 21 -3.24 17.12 21.01
N VAL A 22 -2.44 16.56 20.10
CA VAL A 22 -2.22 17.17 18.78
C VAL A 22 -3.48 17.10 17.91
N ILE A 23 -4.20 15.97 17.93
CA ILE A 23 -5.47 15.84 17.20
C ILE A 23 -6.56 16.74 17.81
N TRP A 24 -6.62 16.87 19.14
CA TRP A 24 -7.54 17.81 19.79
C TRP A 24 -7.19 19.27 19.52
N GLY A 25 -5.91 19.63 19.52
CA GLY A 25 -5.44 20.95 19.11
C GLY A 25 -5.81 21.24 17.65
N TYR A 26 -5.65 20.27 16.75
CA TYR A 26 -6.03 20.41 15.34
C TYR A 26 -7.51 20.77 15.16
N LYS A 27 -8.37 20.27 16.05
CA LYS A 27 -9.80 20.59 16.07
C LYS A 27 -10.12 21.93 16.73
N SER A 28 -9.40 22.30 17.79
CA SER A 28 -9.66 23.51 18.57
C SER A 28 -8.40 24.34 18.75
N ASN A 29 -8.42 25.55 18.16
CA ASN A 29 -7.36 26.52 18.31
C ASN A 29 -7.16 26.93 19.78
N GLU A 30 -8.21 26.89 20.61
CA GLU A 30 -8.12 27.15 22.05
C GLU A 30 -7.29 26.10 22.78
N VAL A 31 -7.45 24.82 22.41
CA VAL A 31 -6.65 23.71 22.97
C VAL A 31 -5.20 23.82 22.51
N ALA A 32 -4.98 24.22 21.25
CA ALA A 32 -3.64 24.47 20.72
C ALA A 32 -2.93 25.62 21.46
N LEU A 33 -3.63 26.74 21.63
CA LEU A 33 -3.13 27.91 22.36
C LEU A 33 -2.87 27.60 23.84
N ALA A 34 -3.76 26.85 24.49
CA ALA A 34 -3.59 26.41 25.87
C ALA A 34 -2.38 25.46 26.04
N ALA A 35 -2.08 24.65 25.02
CA ALA A 35 -0.89 23.79 24.98
C ALA A 35 0.39 24.55 24.56
N GLY A 36 0.29 25.84 24.22
CA GLY A 36 1.40 26.63 23.66
C GLY A 36 1.88 26.13 22.30
N ALA A 37 1.00 25.46 21.54
CA ALA A 37 1.31 24.81 20.28
C ALA A 37 0.91 25.69 19.08
N ASP A 38 1.87 25.96 18.19
CA ASP A 38 1.63 26.50 16.85
C ASP A 38 1.43 25.35 15.85
N LEU A 39 0.17 25.03 15.57
CA LEU A 39 -0.20 23.95 14.66
C LEU A 39 0.02 24.30 13.19
N VAL A 40 0.05 25.58 12.84
CA VAL A 40 0.37 26.02 11.48
C VAL A 40 1.85 25.75 11.21
N ALA A 41 2.72 26.19 12.12
CA ALA A 41 4.15 25.92 12.04
C ALA A 41 4.46 24.41 12.06
N LEU A 42 3.78 23.64 12.91
CA LEU A 42 3.93 22.17 12.92
C LEU A 42 3.54 21.55 11.58
N LYS A 43 2.39 21.96 11.02
CA LYS A 43 1.93 21.43 9.73
C LYS A 43 2.92 21.76 8.62
N ASP A 44 3.42 22.99 8.58
CA ASP A 44 4.43 23.42 7.60
C ASP A 44 5.74 22.63 7.75
N GLU A 45 6.16 22.34 8.99
CA GLU A 45 7.33 21.51 9.29
C GLU A 45 7.15 20.06 8.83
N LEU A 46 5.99 19.46 9.08
CA LEU A 46 5.68 18.09 8.64
C LEU A 46 5.53 18.02 7.11
N GLN A 47 4.95 19.03 6.47
CA GLN A 47 4.87 19.08 5.01
C GLN A 47 6.25 19.25 4.35
N SER A 48 7.16 19.96 5.01
CA SER A 48 8.53 20.24 4.52
C SER A 48 9.57 19.19 4.88
N SER A 49 9.22 18.11 5.61
CA SER A 49 10.19 17.04 5.93
C SER A 49 9.54 15.66 5.87
N ARG A 50 9.99 14.83 4.91
CA ARG A 50 9.53 13.44 4.73
C ARG A 50 9.75 12.60 5.98
N ILE A 51 10.95 12.64 6.56
CA ILE A 51 11.29 11.86 7.75
C ILE A 51 10.40 12.23 8.95
N LYS A 52 10.26 13.53 9.24
CA LYS A 52 9.39 13.99 10.34
C LYS A 52 7.93 13.59 10.11
N ARG A 53 7.47 13.67 8.87
CA ARG A 53 6.13 13.24 8.47
C ARG A 53 5.92 11.75 8.68
N TRP A 54 6.88 10.90 8.32
CA TRP A 54 6.78 9.45 8.54
C TRP A 54 6.76 9.08 10.02
N HIS A 55 7.57 9.75 10.85
CA HIS A 55 7.45 9.60 12.30
C HIS A 55 6.07 10.02 12.79
N ALA A 56 5.55 11.14 12.30
CA ALA A 56 4.24 11.62 12.71
C ALA A 56 3.12 10.63 12.35
N VAL A 57 3.13 10.13 11.11
CA VAL A 57 2.24 9.06 10.63
C VAL A 57 2.35 7.81 11.49
N GLY A 58 3.58 7.42 11.84
CA GLY A 58 3.86 6.30 12.71
C GLY A 58 3.16 6.39 14.06
N MET A 59 3.08 7.58 14.66
CA MET A 59 2.41 7.77 15.95
C MET A 59 0.88 7.83 15.82
N LEU A 60 0.35 8.31 14.68
CA LEU A 60 -1.10 8.35 14.44
C LEU A 60 -1.74 6.96 14.49
N LYS A 61 -0.97 5.88 14.26
CA LYS A 61 -1.46 4.50 14.41
C LYS A 61 -2.08 4.24 15.78
N HIS A 62 -1.56 4.87 16.84
CA HIS A 62 -2.08 4.70 18.20
C HIS A 62 -3.49 5.28 18.36
N VAL A 63 -3.83 6.33 17.61
CA VAL A 63 -5.20 6.89 17.58
C VAL A 63 -6.12 5.99 16.76
N LEU A 64 -5.66 5.54 15.59
CA LEU A 64 -6.49 4.75 14.66
C LEU A 64 -6.82 3.35 15.22
N LEU A 65 -5.84 2.70 15.86
CA LEU A 65 -5.98 1.35 16.44
C LEU A 65 -6.65 1.34 17.81
N CYS A 66 -6.73 2.47 18.51
CA CYS A 66 -7.37 2.49 19.82
C CYS A 66 -8.88 2.25 19.69
N LEU A 67 -9.39 1.21 20.36
CA LEU A 67 -10.80 0.84 20.37
C LEU A 67 -11.65 1.80 21.22
N TYR A 68 -11.04 2.44 22.21
CA TYR A 68 -11.73 3.29 23.18
C TYR A 68 -11.88 4.74 22.73
N LEU A 69 -11.29 5.13 21.59
CA LEU A 69 -11.40 6.49 21.08
C LEU A 69 -12.66 6.65 20.22
N PRO A 70 -13.38 7.79 20.37
CA PRO A 70 -14.49 8.15 19.50
C PRO A 70 -14.13 8.11 18.02
N LEU A 71 -15.11 7.73 17.18
CA LEU A 71 -14.95 7.67 15.72
C LEU A 71 -14.57 9.05 15.14
N GLU A 72 -15.07 10.12 15.75
CA GLU A 72 -14.78 11.49 15.41
C GLU A 72 -13.29 11.79 15.52
N LEU A 73 -12.59 11.25 16.53
CA LEU A 73 -11.14 11.43 16.65
C LEU A 73 -10.37 10.65 15.59
N LYS A 74 -10.86 9.47 15.19
CA LYS A 74 -10.26 8.74 14.07
C LYS A 74 -10.44 9.53 12.77
N LYS A 75 -11.60 10.15 12.58
CA LYS A 75 -11.87 11.03 11.44
C LYS A 75 -10.95 12.26 11.43
N ASP A 76 -10.78 12.90 12.57
CA ASP A 76 -9.88 14.04 12.71
C ASP A 76 -8.41 13.63 12.47
N ALA A 77 -7.99 12.44 12.92
CA ALA A 77 -6.67 11.90 12.65
C ALA A 77 -6.43 11.61 11.15
N ILE A 78 -7.41 11.04 10.45
CA ILE A 78 -7.32 10.82 8.99
C ILE A 78 -7.27 12.15 8.23
N ASN A 79 -8.09 13.13 8.62
CA ASN A 79 -8.07 14.47 8.01
C ASN A 79 -6.74 15.18 8.25
N PHE A 80 -6.19 15.07 9.46
CA PHE A 80 -4.87 15.61 9.78
C PHE A 80 -3.79 14.95 8.91
N LEU A 81 -3.81 13.62 8.76
CA LEU A 81 -2.89 12.87 7.91
C LEU A 81 -2.95 13.35 6.46
N LEU A 82 -4.14 13.47 5.87
CA LEU A 82 -4.31 14.05 4.53
C LEU A 82 -3.72 15.47 4.43
N SER A 83 -3.92 16.27 5.48
CA SER A 83 -3.45 17.66 5.48
C SER A 83 -1.91 17.77 5.49
N ILE A 84 -1.19 16.84 6.12
CA ILE A 84 0.29 16.82 6.13
C ILE A 84 0.87 16.10 4.91
N MET A 85 0.07 15.28 4.23
CA MET A 85 0.43 14.57 2.99
C MET A 85 0.26 15.39 1.72
N TYR A 86 -0.50 16.50 1.76
CA TYR A 86 -0.53 17.52 0.69
C TYR A 86 0.80 18.31 0.62
N ALA A 87 1.92 17.61 0.72
CA ALA A 87 3.25 18.16 0.68
C ALA A 87 3.49 18.77 -0.70
N LYS A 88 4.31 19.81 -0.74
CA LYS A 88 4.87 20.34 -2.00
C LYS A 88 5.85 19.30 -2.54
N LEU A 89 5.32 18.26 -3.22
CA LEU A 89 6.04 17.17 -3.87
C LEU A 89 7.12 17.64 -4.87
N SER A 90 7.15 18.94 -5.20
CA SER A 90 8.03 19.52 -6.21
C SER A 90 9.43 19.90 -5.73
N GLN A 91 9.83 19.67 -4.46
CA GLN A 91 11.11 20.20 -3.94
C GLN A 91 11.98 19.23 -3.14
N MET A 92 11.58 17.98 -2.92
CA MET A 92 12.44 17.03 -2.21
C MET A 92 13.35 16.32 -3.23
N PRO A 93 14.67 16.55 -3.22
CA PRO A 93 15.57 15.75 -4.03
C PRO A 93 15.37 14.28 -3.68
N ASN A 94 15.30 13.42 -4.70
CA ASN A 94 15.47 12.00 -4.50
C ASN A 94 16.91 11.79 -4.04
N ASP A 95 17.12 11.70 -2.73
CA ASP A 95 18.39 11.22 -2.22
C ASP A 95 18.36 9.70 -2.35
N GLU A 96 18.75 9.21 -3.53
CA GLU A 96 18.78 7.78 -3.90
C GLU A 96 19.81 6.99 -3.08
N ASN A 97 20.54 7.65 -2.17
CA ASN A 97 21.57 7.07 -1.31
C ASN A 97 21.17 6.92 0.18
N GLU A 98 19.99 7.34 0.60
CA GLU A 98 19.53 7.12 1.99
C GLU A 98 18.89 5.73 2.16
N ASP A 99 19.36 4.97 3.14
CA ASP A 99 18.75 3.69 3.53
C ASP A 99 17.46 3.95 4.34
N TYR A 100 16.32 3.92 3.64
CA TYR A 100 15.00 4.11 4.25
C TYR A 100 14.43 2.85 4.93
N SER A 101 15.16 1.73 4.93
CA SER A 101 14.69 0.46 5.51
C SER A 101 14.31 0.58 6.99
N THR A 102 15.00 1.46 7.73
CA THR A 102 14.72 1.73 9.16
C THR A 102 13.30 2.25 9.40
N TYR A 103 12.67 2.89 8.41
CA TYR A 103 11.30 3.41 8.52
C TYR A 103 10.22 2.42 8.10
N MET A 104 10.60 1.33 7.43
CA MET A 104 9.66 0.34 6.90
C MET A 104 8.70 -0.21 7.97
N PRO A 105 9.12 -0.62 9.19
CA PRO A 105 8.20 -1.13 10.20
C PRO A 105 7.19 -0.08 10.66
N THR A 106 7.62 1.17 10.77
CA THR A 106 6.77 2.30 11.16
C THR A 106 5.70 2.58 10.11
N LEU A 107 6.09 2.62 8.84
CA LEU A 107 5.20 2.84 7.71
C LEU A 107 4.21 1.69 7.53
N CYS A 108 4.68 0.43 7.61
CA CYS A 108 3.81 -0.75 7.53
C CYS A 108 2.76 -0.73 8.65
N SER A 109 3.19 -0.48 9.90
CA SER A 109 2.27 -0.41 11.05
C SER A 109 1.21 0.70 10.88
N ALA A 110 1.61 1.84 10.34
CA ALA A 110 0.68 2.95 10.11
C ALA A 110 -0.30 2.64 8.98
N LEU A 111 0.17 2.06 7.88
CA LEU A 111 -0.69 1.63 6.77
C LEU A 111 -1.68 0.53 7.22
N GLN A 112 -1.26 -0.43 8.04
CA GLN A 112 -2.14 -1.41 8.67
C GLN A 112 -3.22 -0.74 9.54
N ALA A 113 -2.84 0.27 10.32
CA ALA A 113 -3.81 1.03 11.11
C ALA A 113 -4.84 1.77 10.23
N ILE A 114 -4.42 2.28 9.08
CA ILE A 114 -5.32 2.89 8.09
C ILE A 114 -6.21 1.81 7.43
N GLN A 115 -5.67 0.61 7.11
CA GLN A 115 -6.45 -0.52 6.58
C GLN A 115 -7.59 -0.93 7.51
N VAL A 116 -7.35 -0.95 8.82
CA VAL A 116 -8.40 -1.20 9.83
C VAL A 116 -9.53 -0.18 9.70
N VAL A 117 -9.22 1.10 9.51
CA VAL A 117 -10.25 2.14 9.29
C VAL A 117 -10.97 1.92 7.95
N ILE A 118 -10.25 1.57 6.88
CA ILE A 118 -10.84 1.27 5.57
C ILE A 118 -11.80 0.08 5.65
N MET A 119 -11.49 -0.95 6.42
CA MET A 119 -12.31 -2.17 6.50
C MET A 119 -13.51 -2.00 7.44
N TYR A 120 -13.28 -1.45 8.64
CA TYR A 120 -14.22 -1.59 9.74
C TYR A 120 -14.98 -0.31 10.11
N ALA A 121 -14.60 0.86 9.60
CA ALA A 121 -15.36 2.07 9.88
C ALA A 121 -16.74 2.03 9.21
N THR A 122 -17.79 2.39 9.95
CA THR A 122 -19.17 2.42 9.43
C THR A 122 -19.43 3.61 8.50
N ASP A 123 -18.77 4.75 8.75
CA ASP A 123 -18.84 5.96 7.93
C ASP A 123 -18.13 5.77 6.56
N VAL A 124 -18.91 5.81 5.47
CA VAL A 124 -18.43 5.66 4.09
C VAL A 124 -17.43 6.76 3.71
N ILE A 125 -17.65 7.99 4.15
CA ILE A 125 -16.77 9.13 3.84
C ILE A 125 -15.44 8.93 4.58
N LEU A 126 -15.47 8.46 5.82
CA LEU A 126 -14.26 8.12 6.56
C LEU A 126 -13.46 7.01 5.88
N ARG A 127 -14.11 5.92 5.44
CA ARG A 127 -13.44 4.86 4.68
C ARG A 127 -12.78 5.39 3.40
N LYS A 128 -13.46 6.27 2.65
CA LYS A 128 -12.92 6.90 1.44
C LYS A 128 -11.71 7.79 1.74
N ASN A 129 -11.80 8.62 2.78
CA ASN A 129 -10.70 9.48 3.19
C ASN A 129 -9.51 8.67 3.71
N ALA A 130 -9.75 7.58 4.42
CA ALA A 130 -8.71 6.66 4.87
C ALA A 130 -8.02 5.98 3.68
N PHE A 131 -8.78 5.58 2.65
CA PHE A 131 -8.17 5.05 1.42
C PHE A 131 -7.38 6.10 0.64
N ALA A 132 -7.84 7.36 0.60
CA ALA A 132 -7.05 8.45 0.03
C ALA A 132 -5.74 8.64 0.80
N ALA A 133 -5.81 8.70 2.14
CA ALA A 133 -4.66 8.79 3.03
C ALA A 133 -3.65 7.64 2.83
N PHE A 134 -4.15 6.42 2.65
CA PHE A 134 -3.35 5.24 2.36
C PHE A 134 -2.54 5.41 1.06
N LYS A 135 -3.19 5.86 -0.02
CA LYS A 135 -2.53 6.09 -1.31
C LYS A 135 -1.50 7.22 -1.27
N GLU A 136 -1.82 8.32 -0.60
CA GLU A 136 -0.89 9.46 -0.46
C GLU A 136 0.37 9.05 0.34
N LEU A 137 0.20 8.29 1.42
CA LEU A 137 1.32 7.78 2.21
C LEU A 137 2.20 6.80 1.41
N LEU A 138 1.60 5.91 0.62
CA LEU A 138 2.35 5.05 -0.30
C LEU A 138 3.12 5.88 -1.34
N ALA A 139 2.48 6.89 -1.94
CA ALA A 139 3.10 7.75 -2.94
C ALA A 139 4.28 8.58 -2.38
N ASP A 140 4.25 8.93 -1.08
CA ASP A 140 5.34 9.63 -0.39
C ASP A 140 6.58 8.72 -0.16
N CYS A 141 6.43 7.40 -0.24
CA CYS A 141 7.52 6.43 -0.14
C CYS A 141 8.32 6.34 -1.46
N PRO A 142 9.66 6.19 -1.41
CA PRO A 142 10.46 5.81 -2.58
C PRO A 142 9.94 4.52 -3.22
N THR A 143 10.12 4.37 -4.53
CA THR A 143 9.60 3.25 -5.32
C THR A 143 9.98 1.88 -4.74
N SER A 144 11.23 1.73 -4.30
CA SER A 144 11.71 0.46 -3.75
C SER A 144 11.02 0.09 -2.44
N LEU A 145 11.03 1.01 -1.50
CA LEU A 145 10.33 0.87 -0.23
C LEU A 145 8.83 0.63 -0.40
N ARG A 146 8.20 1.28 -1.39
CA ARG A 146 6.76 1.11 -1.68
C ARG A 146 6.42 -0.33 -2.07
N PHE A 147 7.24 -0.97 -2.91
CA PHE A 147 7.02 -2.38 -3.27
C PHE A 147 7.18 -3.28 -2.04
N ASP A 148 8.25 -3.09 -1.26
CA ASP A 148 8.49 -3.89 -0.06
C ASP A 148 7.37 -3.76 0.98
N ILE A 149 6.82 -2.55 1.16
CA ILE A 149 5.65 -2.29 1.99
C ILE A 149 4.43 -3.04 1.44
N LEU A 150 4.09 -2.91 0.16
CA LEU A 150 2.94 -3.59 -0.43
C LEU A 150 3.06 -5.11 -0.31
N ARG A 151 4.26 -5.65 -0.54
CA ARG A 151 4.57 -7.07 -0.37
C ARG A 151 4.36 -7.52 1.07
N ALA A 152 4.86 -6.77 2.05
CA ALA A 152 4.67 -7.07 3.47
C ALA A 152 3.19 -7.05 3.85
N LEU A 153 2.44 -6.03 3.43
CA LEU A 153 1.01 -5.90 3.71
C LEU A 153 0.17 -7.03 3.09
N ILE A 154 0.53 -7.49 1.87
CA ILE A 154 -0.15 -8.62 1.22
C ILE A 154 0.17 -9.93 1.93
N LYS A 155 1.45 -10.15 2.28
CA LYS A 155 1.91 -11.38 2.91
C LYS A 155 1.33 -11.58 4.31
N ASP A 156 1.22 -10.50 5.07
CA ASP A 156 0.75 -10.54 6.46
C ASP A 156 -0.78 -10.32 6.55
N GLY A 157 -1.46 -10.07 5.44
CA GLY A 157 -2.90 -9.82 5.38
C GLY A 157 -3.73 -11.10 5.44
N ASP A 158 -4.84 -11.06 6.17
CA ASP A 158 -5.81 -12.14 6.31
C ASP A 158 -7.12 -11.88 5.53
N SER A 159 -7.43 -10.62 5.23
CA SER A 159 -8.63 -10.22 4.51
C SER A 159 -8.46 -10.33 2.99
N SER A 160 -9.25 -11.20 2.37
CA SER A 160 -9.27 -11.37 0.90
C SER A 160 -9.55 -10.06 0.16
N SER A 161 -10.53 -9.28 0.61
CA SER A 161 -10.89 -8.00 -0.01
C SER A 161 -9.79 -6.96 0.14
N MET A 162 -9.09 -6.91 1.29
CA MET A 162 -7.97 -5.98 1.47
C MET A 162 -6.77 -6.37 0.61
N ILE A 163 -6.45 -7.67 0.50
CA ILE A 163 -5.42 -8.16 -0.43
C ILE A 163 -5.77 -7.77 -1.86
N ALA A 164 -7.04 -7.88 -2.26
CA ALA A 164 -7.49 -7.48 -3.58
C ALA A 164 -7.24 -5.99 -3.88
N VAL A 165 -7.49 -5.11 -2.89
CA VAL A 165 -7.20 -3.67 -2.97
C VAL A 165 -5.71 -3.39 -3.05
N LEU A 166 -4.89 -4.10 -2.28
CA LEU A 166 -3.42 -3.97 -2.34
C LEU A 166 -2.85 -4.39 -3.70
N LEU A 167 -3.38 -5.47 -4.29
CA LEU A 167 -3.00 -5.89 -5.64
C LEU A 167 -3.42 -4.86 -6.71
N ASP A 168 -4.50 -4.11 -6.49
CA ASP A 168 -4.88 -3.00 -7.35
C ASP A 168 -3.88 -1.84 -7.24
N CYS A 169 -3.38 -1.53 -6.04
CA CYS A 169 -2.27 -0.59 -5.87
C CYS A 169 -1.00 -1.05 -6.62
N VAL A 170 -0.65 -2.34 -6.56
CA VAL A 170 0.46 -2.91 -7.34
C VAL A 170 0.22 -2.74 -8.84
N ARG A 171 -1.01 -2.97 -9.33
CA ARG A 171 -1.36 -2.78 -10.74
C ARG A 171 -1.10 -1.35 -11.21
N GLU A 172 -1.47 -0.35 -10.40
CA GLU A 172 -1.24 1.06 -10.73
C GLU A 172 0.26 1.40 -10.78
N GLU A 173 1.08 0.83 -9.90
CA GLU A 173 2.54 0.98 -9.96
C GLU A 173 3.14 0.36 -11.24
N VAL A 174 2.70 -0.85 -11.60
CA VAL A 174 3.07 -1.51 -12.88
C VAL A 174 2.66 -0.65 -14.07
N ARG A 175 1.54 0.07 -14.00
CA ARG A 175 1.10 1.00 -15.05
C ARG A 175 1.99 2.25 -15.14
N LEU A 176 2.36 2.83 -13.99
CA LEU A 176 3.20 4.03 -13.91
C LEU A 176 4.63 3.78 -14.37
N GLU A 177 5.19 2.60 -14.12
CA GLU A 177 6.50 2.15 -14.62
C GLU A 177 6.63 2.35 -16.14
N SER A 178 5.60 1.99 -16.90
CA SER A 178 5.62 2.06 -18.37
C SER A 178 5.42 3.44 -18.95
N SER A 179 4.91 4.38 -18.16
CA SER A 179 4.79 5.78 -18.60
C SER A 179 6.14 6.52 -18.53
N LYS A 180 7.16 5.93 -17.88
CA LYS A 180 8.49 6.51 -17.69
C LYS A 180 9.55 5.95 -18.65
N SER A 181 9.26 4.88 -19.40
CA SER A 181 10.18 4.35 -20.41
C SER A 181 10.17 5.25 -21.66
N PRO A 182 11.32 5.81 -22.10
CA PRO A 182 11.37 6.58 -23.33
C PRO A 182 11.00 5.71 -24.54
N PRO A 183 10.36 6.28 -25.58
CA PRO A 183 10.07 5.55 -26.80
C PRO A 183 11.36 4.99 -27.38
N ALA A 184 11.31 3.74 -27.85
CA ALA A 184 12.43 3.00 -28.41
C ALA A 184 13.03 3.74 -29.63
N SER A 185 13.93 4.69 -29.38
CA SER A 185 14.83 5.23 -30.38
C SER A 185 16.17 5.55 -29.73
N LYS A 186 17.16 4.74 -30.11
CA LYS A 186 18.61 4.88 -29.87
C LYS A 186 19.10 4.57 -28.45
N VAL A 187 19.10 3.28 -28.10
CA VAL A 187 20.05 2.75 -27.10
C VAL A 187 21.39 2.58 -27.81
N SER A 188 22.30 3.53 -27.64
CA SER A 188 23.72 3.26 -27.77
C SER A 188 24.13 2.40 -26.57
N LYS A 189 24.70 1.22 -26.84
CA LYS A 189 25.39 0.39 -25.85
C LYS A 189 26.50 1.22 -25.20
N ALA A 190 26.25 1.72 -24.00
CA ALA A 190 27.30 2.12 -23.08
C ALA A 190 27.05 1.32 -21.81
N GLU A 191 27.94 0.37 -21.56
CA GLU A 191 28.06 -0.33 -20.29
C GLU A 191 28.31 0.74 -19.21
N SER A 192 27.37 0.88 -18.28
CA SER A 192 27.65 1.46 -16.98
C SER A 192 27.36 0.41 -15.92
N GLU A 193 28.41 -0.25 -15.47
CA GLU A 193 28.46 -0.90 -14.18
C GLU A 193 28.00 0.09 -13.09
N GLY A 194 27.11 -0.36 -12.20
CA GLY A 194 26.86 0.34 -10.92
C GLY A 194 25.54 1.11 -10.74
N SER A 195 24.46 0.81 -11.47
CA SER A 195 23.12 1.25 -11.03
C SER A 195 22.46 0.17 -10.16
N GLN A 196 22.62 0.27 -8.84
CA GLN A 196 21.85 -0.53 -7.90
C GLN A 196 20.34 -0.25 -8.09
N GLY A 197 19.62 -1.25 -8.61
CA GLY A 197 18.26 -1.58 -8.16
C GLY A 197 17.07 -0.78 -8.74
N THR A 198 16.94 -0.67 -10.06
CA THR A 198 15.60 -0.40 -10.63
C THR A 198 14.72 -1.63 -10.44
N ILE A 199 13.80 -1.58 -9.47
CA ILE A 199 12.77 -2.62 -9.33
C ILE A 199 11.92 -2.61 -10.59
N PHE A 200 11.86 -3.78 -11.23
CA PHE A 200 10.93 -4.04 -12.31
C PHE A 200 9.61 -4.53 -11.71
N TRP A 201 8.68 -3.60 -11.50
CA TRP A 201 7.38 -3.86 -10.87
C TRP A 201 6.66 -5.02 -11.53
N SER A 202 6.77 -5.14 -12.85
CA SER A 202 6.09 -6.20 -13.58
C SER A 202 6.63 -7.60 -13.21
N SER A 203 7.93 -7.77 -12.93
CA SER A 203 8.49 -9.05 -12.43
C SER A 203 8.06 -9.31 -10.99
N SER A 204 8.24 -8.30 -10.13
CA SER A 204 7.95 -8.44 -8.70
C SER A 204 6.44 -8.60 -8.42
N ALA A 205 5.58 -8.06 -9.28
CA ALA A 205 4.14 -8.28 -9.24
C ALA A 205 3.74 -9.74 -9.53
N LEU A 206 4.49 -10.48 -10.37
CA LEU A 206 4.22 -11.89 -10.61
C LEU A 206 4.49 -12.74 -9.38
N GLU A 207 5.47 -12.37 -8.53
CA GLU A 207 5.68 -13.02 -7.23
C GLU A 207 4.48 -12.84 -6.29
N LEU A 208 3.83 -11.68 -6.33
CA LEU A 208 2.63 -11.40 -5.54
C LEU A 208 1.40 -12.15 -6.09
N VAL A 209 1.30 -12.30 -7.42
CA VAL A 209 0.28 -13.17 -8.04
C VAL A 209 0.47 -14.61 -7.57
N GLU A 210 1.71 -15.11 -7.59
CA GLU A 210 2.03 -16.46 -7.13
C GLU A 210 1.66 -16.66 -5.66
N LEU A 211 1.98 -15.70 -4.79
CA LEU A 211 1.64 -15.76 -3.36
C LEU A 211 0.14 -15.98 -3.11
N VAL A 212 -0.72 -15.44 -3.97
CA VAL A 212 -2.19 -15.58 -3.87
C VAL A 212 -2.70 -16.84 -4.56
N LEU A 213 -2.21 -17.16 -5.75
CA LEU A 213 -2.70 -18.31 -6.54
C LEU A 213 -2.07 -19.65 -6.12
N ARG A 214 -0.96 -19.61 -5.40
CA ARG A 214 -0.25 -20.75 -4.82
C ARG A 214 0.24 -20.35 -3.42
N PRO A 215 -0.63 -20.41 -2.40
CA PRO A 215 -0.26 -20.06 -1.03
C PRO A 215 0.93 -20.88 -0.51
N PRO A 216 1.64 -20.44 0.54
CA PRO A 216 2.85 -21.11 1.04
C PRO A 216 2.66 -22.57 1.47
N GLY A 217 1.43 -22.97 1.83
CA GLY A 217 1.07 -24.37 2.10
C GLY A 217 1.04 -25.28 0.87
N GLY A 218 1.20 -24.72 -0.33
CA GLY A 218 0.99 -25.40 -1.60
C GLY A 218 -0.48 -25.55 -1.96
N GLY A 219 -0.74 -26.09 -3.16
CA GLY A 219 -2.10 -26.28 -3.68
C GLY A 219 -2.79 -24.97 -4.10
N PRO A 220 -4.07 -25.06 -4.52
CA PRO A 220 -4.87 -23.89 -4.85
C PRO A 220 -5.33 -23.12 -3.58
N PRO A 221 -5.67 -21.83 -3.69
CA PRO A 221 -6.22 -21.04 -2.60
C PRO A 221 -7.59 -21.56 -2.14
N SER A 222 -7.92 -21.38 -0.86
CA SER A 222 -9.23 -21.74 -0.33
C SER A 222 -10.33 -20.85 -0.91
N LEU A 223 -11.40 -21.48 -1.40
CA LEU A 223 -12.57 -20.81 -1.94
C LEU A 223 -13.82 -21.33 -1.21
N PRO A 224 -14.82 -20.45 -0.95
CA PRO A 224 -14.94 -19.08 -1.46
C PRO A 224 -14.21 -18.00 -0.65
N GLU A 225 -13.52 -18.34 0.44
CA GLU A 225 -12.99 -17.38 1.42
C GLU A 225 -11.99 -16.39 0.83
N HIS A 226 -11.17 -16.82 -0.14
CA HIS A 226 -10.18 -15.97 -0.79
C HIS A 226 -10.59 -15.45 -2.18
N SER A 227 -11.89 -15.47 -2.53
CA SER A 227 -12.37 -15.13 -3.88
C SER A 227 -11.91 -13.77 -4.39
N ASP A 228 -12.01 -12.70 -3.59
CA ASP A 228 -11.64 -11.35 -4.02
C ASP A 228 -10.16 -11.24 -4.39
N ALA A 229 -9.29 -11.77 -3.53
CA ALA A 229 -7.86 -11.82 -3.73
C ALA A 229 -7.50 -12.62 -5.00
N VAL A 230 -8.10 -13.79 -5.18
CA VAL A 230 -7.89 -14.65 -6.35
C VAL A 230 -8.30 -13.94 -7.64
N LEU A 231 -9.48 -13.33 -7.67
CA LEU A 231 -9.94 -12.54 -8.82
C LEU A 231 -9.00 -11.37 -9.13
N SER A 232 -8.55 -10.64 -8.11
CA SER A 232 -7.61 -9.53 -8.30
C SER A 232 -6.26 -10.01 -8.83
N ALA A 233 -5.73 -11.13 -8.31
CA ALA A 233 -4.47 -11.73 -8.77
C ALA A 233 -4.55 -12.21 -10.23
N LEU A 234 -5.63 -12.89 -10.61
CA LEU A 234 -5.87 -13.28 -12.01
C LEU A 234 -5.97 -12.07 -12.94
N ASN A 235 -6.65 -11.01 -12.50
CA ASN A 235 -6.75 -9.76 -13.27
C ASN A 235 -5.39 -9.04 -13.39
N LEU A 236 -4.56 -9.05 -12.34
CA LEU A 236 -3.19 -8.53 -12.39
C LEU A 236 -2.32 -9.33 -13.35
N TYR A 237 -2.36 -10.66 -13.28
CA TYR A 237 -1.65 -11.54 -14.22
C TYR A 237 -2.07 -11.27 -15.67
N ARG A 238 -3.39 -11.20 -15.92
CA ARG A 238 -3.94 -10.88 -17.24
C ARG A 238 -3.49 -9.51 -17.72
N PHE A 239 -3.49 -8.51 -16.85
CA PHE A 239 -3.03 -7.15 -17.18
C PHE A 239 -1.57 -7.16 -17.63
N ILE A 240 -0.68 -7.82 -16.89
CA ILE A 240 0.75 -7.92 -17.21
C ILE A 240 0.95 -8.66 -18.55
N LEU A 241 0.26 -9.80 -18.76
CA LEU A 241 0.29 -10.55 -20.01
C LEU A 241 -0.11 -9.69 -21.23
N ILE A 242 -1.25 -9.01 -21.15
CA ILE A 242 -1.76 -8.17 -22.25
C ILE A 242 -0.82 -7.00 -22.50
N LYS A 243 -0.35 -6.35 -21.43
CA LYS A 243 0.58 -5.22 -21.49
C LYS A 243 1.86 -5.61 -22.23
N GLU A 244 2.52 -6.69 -21.84
CA GLU A 244 3.79 -7.09 -22.45
C GLU A 244 3.61 -7.63 -23.88
N SER A 245 2.53 -8.39 -24.13
CA SER A 245 2.18 -8.88 -25.46
C SER A 245 1.92 -7.74 -26.44
N THR A 246 1.13 -6.74 -26.04
CA THR A 246 0.81 -5.57 -26.87
C THR A 246 2.04 -4.69 -27.08
N GLY A 247 2.85 -4.51 -26.04
CA GLY A 247 4.10 -3.76 -26.09
C GLY A 247 5.23 -4.45 -26.85
N LYS A 248 5.04 -5.70 -27.30
CA LYS A 248 6.08 -6.56 -27.90
C LYS A 248 7.36 -6.60 -27.06
N SER A 249 7.19 -6.65 -25.74
CA SER A 249 8.26 -6.72 -24.74
C SER A 249 8.11 -7.99 -23.92
N ASN A 250 9.15 -8.40 -23.20
CA ASN A 250 9.06 -9.49 -22.23
C ASN A 250 9.96 -9.20 -21.02
N ASN A 251 9.89 -7.97 -20.53
CA ASN A 251 10.81 -7.49 -19.50
C ASN A 251 10.56 -8.21 -18.16
N SER A 252 9.31 -8.61 -17.88
CA SER A 252 8.97 -9.39 -16.69
C SER A 252 9.28 -10.88 -16.82
N GLY A 253 9.53 -11.35 -18.06
CA GLY A 253 9.64 -12.77 -18.36
C GLY A 253 8.31 -13.50 -18.48
N VAL A 254 7.15 -12.84 -18.28
CA VAL A 254 5.81 -13.48 -18.27
C VAL A 254 5.48 -14.25 -19.55
N LEU A 255 5.99 -13.82 -20.70
CA LEU A 255 5.76 -14.46 -22.01
C LEU A 255 6.77 -15.57 -22.31
N SER A 256 7.74 -15.82 -21.42
CA SER A 256 8.66 -16.95 -21.57
C SER A 256 7.91 -18.27 -21.46
N ARG A 257 8.37 -19.28 -22.21
CA ARG A 257 7.77 -20.62 -22.16
C ARG A 257 7.72 -21.17 -20.73
N ASP A 258 8.81 -21.02 -19.99
CA ASP A 258 8.92 -21.55 -18.63
C ASP A 258 7.93 -20.87 -17.68
N SER A 259 7.77 -19.53 -17.77
CA SER A 259 6.80 -18.80 -16.95
C SER A 259 5.36 -19.16 -17.29
N LEU A 260 5.03 -19.33 -18.57
CA LEU A 260 3.70 -19.74 -19.02
C LEU A 260 3.37 -21.17 -18.60
N VAL A 261 4.33 -22.10 -18.73
CA VAL A 261 4.19 -23.48 -18.27
C VAL A 261 3.97 -23.49 -16.76
N LYS A 262 4.81 -22.78 -15.99
CA LYS A 262 4.68 -22.65 -14.54
C LYS A 262 3.29 -22.13 -14.14
N ALA A 263 2.88 -20.99 -14.68
CA ALA A 263 1.58 -20.39 -14.37
C ALA A 263 0.41 -21.33 -14.70
N HIS A 264 0.46 -22.01 -15.85
CA HIS A 264 -0.55 -22.98 -16.23
C HIS A 264 -0.60 -24.18 -15.25
N SER A 265 0.54 -24.84 -15.00
CA SER A 265 0.58 -26.07 -14.21
C SER A 265 0.41 -25.86 -12.71
N GLU A 266 0.92 -24.75 -12.18
CA GLU A 266 0.99 -24.52 -10.74
C GLU A 266 -0.12 -23.60 -10.21
N TRP A 267 -0.68 -22.72 -11.05
CA TRP A 267 -1.70 -21.75 -10.62
C TRP A 267 -3.06 -22.05 -11.24
N LEU A 268 -3.13 -22.06 -12.58
CA LEU A 268 -4.42 -22.09 -13.29
C LEU A 268 -5.08 -23.47 -13.29
N LEU A 269 -4.31 -24.55 -13.50
CA LEU A 269 -4.83 -25.91 -13.54
C LEU A 269 -5.36 -26.38 -12.16
N PRO A 270 -4.63 -26.19 -11.04
CA PRO A 270 -5.14 -26.51 -9.70
C PRO A 270 -6.39 -25.71 -9.35
N LEU A 271 -6.40 -24.40 -9.66
CA LEU A 271 -7.55 -23.54 -9.42
C LEU A 271 -8.78 -23.99 -10.22
N ARG A 272 -8.61 -24.31 -11.51
CA ARG A 272 -9.69 -24.85 -12.35
C ARG A 272 -10.25 -26.14 -11.76
N THR A 273 -9.38 -27.05 -11.33
CA THR A 273 -9.78 -28.33 -10.73
C THR A 273 -10.60 -28.12 -9.45
N LEU A 274 -10.17 -27.20 -8.59
CA LEU A 274 -10.92 -26.81 -7.39
C LEU A 274 -12.32 -26.28 -7.74
N VAL A 275 -12.39 -25.28 -8.64
CA VAL A 275 -13.66 -24.67 -9.04
C VAL A 275 -14.61 -25.68 -9.71
N THR A 276 -14.10 -26.54 -10.60
CA THR A 276 -14.92 -27.58 -11.24
C THR A 276 -15.53 -28.54 -10.22
N ARG A 277 -14.76 -28.93 -9.19
CA ARG A 277 -15.28 -29.76 -8.10
C ARG A 277 -16.36 -29.05 -7.30
N MET A 278 -16.14 -27.80 -6.89
CA MET A 278 -17.14 -27.00 -6.16
C MET A 278 -18.44 -26.84 -6.96
N MET A 279 -18.34 -26.66 -8.28
CA MET A 279 -19.51 -26.59 -9.16
C MET A 279 -20.27 -27.91 -9.22
N ALA A 280 -19.57 -29.04 -9.26
CA ALA A 280 -20.20 -30.36 -9.26
C ALA A 280 -20.89 -30.69 -7.92
N GLU A 281 -20.25 -30.35 -6.80
CA GLU A 281 -20.82 -30.49 -5.45
C GLU A 281 -22.09 -29.65 -5.29
N ALA A 282 -22.05 -28.37 -5.69
CA ALA A 282 -23.22 -27.50 -5.65
C ALA A 282 -24.39 -28.02 -6.50
N GLN A 283 -24.10 -28.70 -7.62
CA GLN A 283 -25.12 -29.25 -8.50
C GLN A 283 -25.80 -30.49 -7.89
N CYS A 284 -25.06 -31.34 -7.17
CA CYS A 284 -25.61 -32.49 -6.44
C CYS A 284 -26.51 -32.05 -5.27
N ASP A 285 -26.07 -31.05 -4.49
CA ASP A 285 -26.86 -30.51 -3.37
C ASP A 285 -28.21 -29.94 -3.84
N THR A 286 -28.23 -29.38 -5.06
CA THR A 286 -29.45 -28.82 -5.64
C THR A 286 -30.43 -29.93 -6.03
N ASP A 287 -29.94 -31.02 -6.62
CA ASP A 287 -30.76 -32.16 -7.02
C ASP A 287 -31.34 -32.93 -5.81
N GLU A 288 -30.63 -32.99 -4.68
CA GLU A 288 -31.11 -33.60 -3.42
C GLU A 288 -32.19 -32.77 -2.72
N LEU A 289 -32.22 -31.44 -2.88
CA LEU A 289 -33.25 -30.56 -2.31
C LEU A 289 -34.58 -30.58 -3.09
N PHE A 290 -34.61 -31.18 -4.28
CA PHE A 290 -35.81 -31.33 -5.13
C PHE A 290 -36.39 -32.75 -5.14
N LEU A 291 -35.92 -33.63 -4.24
CA LEU A 291 -36.46 -34.98 -3.97
C LEU A 291 -37.16 -35.04 -2.61
#